data_AF-A0A962M8T9-F1
#
_entry.id   AF-A0A962M8T9-F1
#
_cell.length_a   1.000
_cell.length_b   1.000
_cell.length_c   1.000
_cell.angle_alpha   90.00
_cell.angle_beta   90.00
_cell.angle_gamma   90.00
#
_symmetry.space_group_name_H-M   'P 1'
#
loop_
_entity.id
_entity.type
_entity.pdbx_description
1 polymer ?
#
loop_
_entity_poly.entity_id
_entity_poly.type
_entity_poly.pdbx_seq_one_letter_code
_entity_poly.pdbx_strand_id
1 'polypeptide(L)'
;MRKLNILCDKEGNVLDVNKEVLNESLLLKKNKIFSFFHPNYVTRVIKVFVRFSSSDNDICRINDVLVEINGVFYRTSLILKKTLKSPNIEIQSSGMFPEEREEYNFRFRDFFFLTRFKFILGSVLPFSFGFFWSLYAYESIAYNLLGLTLISLILMHVSANTFNDYFDWVSGTDKINKDYVMFNTGGSRAIDFNIVSDKWMLNASWVFTACVFLLGLYFIYVRGWMILLLGIIGFMSLYFYSAPPIHLASRYGMGELMHIFCLGPIITYGTVLMLTGDASKIDFVLGLPYGILITCCLLVNEYPDSVSDRVSGKKNLAVLLSVKYIPMVYFLCSLIAVLTTLYFININLLPETCYIVLFIGYNYYTVIKSIFRLKTSNRSFLINICTDSF
;
A
#
# COMPACT_ATOMS: atom_id res chain seq x y z
N MET A 1 -18.98 -11.32 4.84
CA MET A 1 -19.55 -10.65 6.04
C MET A 1 -20.65 -9.71 5.60
N ARG A 2 -21.89 -9.86 6.10
CA ARG A 2 -22.97 -8.88 5.84
C ARG A 2 -22.69 -7.59 6.63
N LYS A 3 -22.66 -6.43 5.96
CA LYS A 3 -22.44 -5.10 6.56
C LYS A 3 -23.78 -4.45 6.87
N LEU A 4 -23.95 -3.88 8.06
CA LEU A 4 -25.11 -3.07 8.40
C LEU A 4 -24.84 -1.63 7.91
N ASN A 5 -25.72 -1.12 7.05
CA ASN A 5 -25.66 0.24 6.53
C ASN A 5 -26.80 1.06 7.15
N ILE A 6 -26.47 2.22 7.71
CA ILE A 6 -27.42 3.14 8.34
C ILE A 6 -27.26 4.52 7.70
N LEU A 7 -28.32 5.06 7.11
CA LEU A 7 -28.40 6.41 6.55
C LEU A 7 -28.96 7.35 7.62
N CYS A 8 -28.36 8.53 7.85
CA CYS A 8 -28.84 9.51 8.85
C CYS A 8 -28.89 10.94 8.30
N ASP A 9 -29.63 11.84 8.95
CA ASP A 9 -29.65 13.29 8.67
C ASP A 9 -28.62 14.09 9.49
N LYS A 10 -28.64 15.43 9.35
CA LYS A 10 -27.66 16.35 9.96
C LYS A 10 -27.71 16.38 11.48
N GLU A 11 -28.83 15.98 12.07
CA GLU A 11 -29.04 15.92 13.51
C GLU A 11 -28.72 14.52 14.06
N GLY A 12 -28.39 13.57 13.17
CA GLY A 12 -28.09 12.18 13.52
C GLY A 12 -29.33 11.29 13.58
N ASN A 13 -30.49 11.75 13.09
CA ASN A 13 -31.69 10.91 13.00
C ASN A 13 -31.53 9.91 11.85
N VAL A 14 -31.93 8.66 12.08
CA VAL A 14 -31.85 7.62 11.05
C VAL A 14 -32.91 7.84 9.98
N LEU A 15 -32.46 7.95 8.73
CA LEU A 15 -33.29 8.07 7.54
C LEU A 15 -33.61 6.70 6.93
N ASP A 16 -32.64 5.77 6.91
CA ASP A 16 -32.83 4.44 6.32
C ASP A 16 -31.84 3.41 6.88
N VAL A 17 -32.19 2.12 6.88
CA VAL A 17 -31.33 1.02 7.33
C VAL A 17 -31.52 -0.19 6.44
N ASN A 18 -30.42 -0.84 6.04
CA ASN A 18 -30.49 -2.19 5.49
C ASN A 18 -30.99 -3.17 6.58
N LYS A 19 -32.29 -3.49 6.56
CA LYS A 19 -32.94 -4.35 7.55
C LYS A 19 -32.59 -5.83 7.42
N GLU A 20 -32.07 -6.27 6.28
CA GLU A 20 -31.76 -7.69 5.99
C GLU A 20 -30.59 -8.28 6.82
N VAL A 21 -29.85 -7.42 7.52
CA VAL A 21 -28.70 -7.80 8.35
C VAL A 21 -29.04 -7.87 9.84
N LEU A 22 -30.22 -7.37 10.25
CA LEU A 22 -30.69 -7.32 11.63
C LEU A 22 -31.42 -8.61 12.04
N ASN A 23 -30.71 -9.74 12.10
CA ASN A 23 -31.20 -10.94 12.80
C ASN A 23 -30.58 -11.01 14.21
N GLU A 24 -31.35 -11.47 15.21
CA GLU A 24 -30.94 -11.54 16.63
C GLU A 24 -29.61 -12.29 16.84
N SER A 25 -29.38 -13.37 16.09
CA SER A 25 -28.15 -14.17 16.15
C SER A 25 -26.91 -13.43 15.61
N LEU A 26 -27.10 -12.42 14.77
CA LEU A 26 -26.02 -11.61 14.20
C LEU A 26 -25.56 -10.51 15.17
N LEU A 27 -26.43 -10.03 16.06
CA LEU A 27 -26.14 -8.93 16.97
C LEU A 27 -25.25 -9.36 18.15
N LEU A 28 -25.35 -10.62 18.60
CA LEU A 28 -24.62 -11.13 19.77
C LEU A 28 -23.13 -11.47 19.54
N LYS A 29 -22.58 -11.30 18.33
CA LYS A 29 -21.18 -11.64 18.04
C LYS A 29 -20.24 -10.48 18.40
N LYS A 30 -19.20 -10.77 19.20
CA LYS A 30 -18.09 -9.85 19.46
C LYS A 30 -17.36 -9.54 18.14
N ASN A 31 -17.14 -8.25 17.87
CA ASN A 31 -16.47 -7.66 16.70
C ASN A 31 -17.33 -7.57 15.43
N LYS A 32 -17.88 -6.37 15.16
CA LYS A 32 -18.51 -6.04 13.88
C LYS A 32 -18.13 -4.66 13.36
N ILE A 33 -18.15 -4.55 12.04
CA ILE A 33 -17.91 -3.31 11.31
C ILE A 33 -19.28 -2.78 10.88
N PHE A 34 -19.58 -1.55 11.29
CA PHE A 34 -20.79 -0.81 10.92
C PHE A 34 -20.40 0.29 9.92
N SER A 35 -21.24 0.54 8.93
CA SER A 35 -21.05 1.63 7.98
C SER A 35 -22.22 2.61 8.11
N PHE A 36 -21.91 3.88 8.38
CA PHE A 36 -22.90 4.95 8.43
C PHE A 36 -22.74 5.81 7.19
N PHE A 37 -23.86 6.23 6.60
CA PHE A 37 -23.91 7.10 5.43
C PHE A 37 -24.70 8.35 5.80
N HIS A 38 -24.19 9.52 5.44
CA HIS A 38 -24.92 10.78 5.55
C HIS A 38 -25.06 11.40 4.16
N PRO A 39 -26.24 11.90 3.75
CA PRO A 39 -26.47 12.37 2.38
C PRO A 39 -25.59 13.56 1.98
N ASN A 40 -25.08 14.33 2.94
CA ASN A 40 -24.19 15.48 2.68
C ASN A 40 -22.72 15.27 3.10
N TYR A 41 -22.36 14.14 3.71
CA TYR A 41 -21.00 13.90 4.22
C TYR A 41 -20.52 12.50 3.87
N VAL A 42 -19.22 12.37 3.56
CA VAL A 42 -18.60 11.04 3.50
C VAL A 42 -18.35 10.61 4.93
N THR A 43 -19.25 9.79 5.48
CA THR A 43 -19.10 9.20 6.81
C THR A 43 -18.50 7.81 6.70
N ARG A 44 -17.42 7.55 7.43
CA ARG A 44 -16.82 6.21 7.55
C ARG A 44 -16.69 5.91 9.05
N VAL A 45 -17.27 4.80 9.49
CA VAL A 45 -17.06 4.30 10.85
C VAL A 45 -16.00 3.21 10.80
N ILE A 46 -14.93 3.40 11.56
CA ILE A 46 -13.66 2.67 11.38
C ILE A 46 -13.66 1.29 12.06
N LYS A 47 -14.40 1.09 13.16
CA LYS A 47 -14.68 -0.22 13.79
C LYS A 47 -15.38 0.06 15.12
N VAL A 48 -16.37 -0.74 15.48
CA VAL A 48 -17.09 -0.56 16.74
C VAL A 48 -16.88 -1.77 17.63
N PHE A 49 -16.33 -1.56 18.82
CA PHE A 49 -16.25 -2.58 19.87
C PHE A 49 -17.52 -2.51 20.72
N VAL A 50 -18.46 -3.40 20.45
CA VAL A 50 -19.70 -3.49 21.23
C VAL A 50 -19.41 -4.25 22.54
N ARG A 51 -19.50 -3.57 23.68
CA ARG A 51 -19.57 -4.20 25.00
C ARG A 51 -21.03 -4.20 25.44
N PHE A 52 -21.62 -5.39 25.53
CA PHE A 52 -22.99 -5.55 26.05
C PHE A 52 -22.98 -5.32 27.57
N SER A 53 -23.73 -4.31 28.03
CA SER A 53 -24.12 -4.20 29.44
C SER A 53 -25.52 -4.78 29.56
N SER A 54 -25.64 -5.96 30.15
CA SER A 54 -26.95 -6.57 30.42
C SER A 54 -27.54 -5.96 31.70
N SER A 55 -28.40 -4.97 31.56
CA SER A 55 -29.44 -4.65 32.54
C SER A 55 -30.25 -3.46 32.00
N ASP A 56 -31.21 -3.76 31.14
CA ASP A 56 -32.56 -3.18 31.13
C ASP A 56 -33.22 -3.50 29.78
N ASN A 57 -34.44 -4.04 29.87
CA ASN A 57 -35.21 -4.52 28.75
C ASN A 57 -35.33 -3.46 27.65
N ASP A 58 -35.14 -3.91 26.42
CA ASP A 58 -35.41 -3.19 25.16
C ASP A 58 -34.46 -2.07 24.72
N ILE A 59 -33.32 -1.82 25.40
CA ILE A 59 -32.36 -0.79 24.96
C ILE A 59 -30.91 -1.31 24.99
N CYS A 60 -30.25 -1.33 23.84
CA CYS A 60 -28.83 -1.67 23.70
C CYS A 60 -28.01 -0.40 23.45
N ARG A 61 -27.13 -0.03 24.39
CA ARG A 61 -26.21 1.10 24.22
C ARG A 61 -24.87 0.62 23.69
N ILE A 62 -24.38 1.26 22.64
CA ILE A 62 -23.04 1.09 22.10
C ILE A 62 -22.26 2.37 22.42
N ASN A 63 -21.37 2.28 23.40
CA ASN A 63 -20.52 3.41 23.78
C ASN A 63 -19.24 3.44 22.92
N ASP A 64 -18.55 4.58 22.90
CA ASP A 64 -17.25 4.76 22.24
C ASP A 64 -17.24 4.49 20.73
N VAL A 65 -18.26 4.97 20.02
CA VAL A 65 -18.32 4.90 18.56
C VAL A 65 -17.52 6.05 17.97
N LEU A 66 -16.44 5.73 17.27
CA LEU A 66 -15.65 6.68 16.49
C LEU A 66 -16.27 6.86 15.09
N VAL A 67 -16.75 8.07 14.81
CA VAL A 67 -17.37 8.45 13.53
C VAL A 67 -16.52 9.51 12.86
N GLU A 68 -16.08 9.27 11.64
CA GLU A 68 -15.44 10.29 10.82
C GLU A 68 -16.50 11.07 10.04
N ILE A 69 -16.50 12.40 10.15
CA ILE A 69 -17.35 13.32 9.39
C ILE A 69 -16.43 14.39 8.79
N ASN A 70 -16.29 14.41 7.46
CA ASN A 70 -15.42 15.33 6.73
C ASN A 70 -13.95 15.35 7.24
N GLY A 71 -13.39 14.20 7.59
CA GLY A 71 -12.03 14.09 8.12
C GLY A 71 -11.88 14.49 9.60
N VAL A 72 -12.98 14.77 10.30
CA VAL A 72 -12.98 15.00 11.75
C VAL A 72 -13.61 13.79 12.44
N PHE A 73 -12.90 13.25 13.43
CA PHE A 73 -13.38 12.15 14.22
C PHE A 73 -14.21 12.64 15.40
N TYR A 74 -15.36 12.03 15.61
CA TYR A 74 -16.28 12.30 16.71
C TYR A 74 -16.48 11.03 17.50
N ARG A 75 -16.44 11.14 18.82
CA ARG A 75 -16.80 10.07 19.73
C ARG A 75 -18.27 10.21 20.10
N THR A 76 -19.05 9.16 19.87
CA THR A 76 -20.48 9.18 20.16
C THR A 76 -20.94 7.88 20.79
N SER A 77 -22.10 7.89 21.43
CA SER A 77 -22.78 6.70 21.94
C SER A 77 -24.02 6.44 21.09
N LEU A 78 -24.19 5.23 20.59
CA LEU A 78 -25.42 4.81 19.92
C LEU A 78 -26.34 4.14 20.92
N ILE A 79 -27.64 4.37 20.76
CA ILE A 79 -28.69 3.66 21.50
C ILE A 79 -29.51 2.89 20.46
N LEU A 80 -29.74 1.60 20.68
CA LEU A 80 -30.53 0.72 19.83
C LEU A 80 -31.74 0.25 20.65
N LYS A 81 -32.95 0.72 20.33
CA LYS A 81 -34.17 0.22 20.98
C LYS A 81 -34.72 -1.02 20.26
N LYS A 82 -35.12 -2.05 21.02
CA LYS A 82 -35.82 -3.24 20.51
C LYS A 82 -37.32 -2.97 20.62
N THR A 83 -38.06 -3.02 19.51
CA THR A 83 -39.53 -2.99 19.53
C THR A 83 -40.06 -4.27 18.89
N LEU A 84 -41.00 -4.95 19.58
CA LEU A 84 -41.48 -6.31 19.31
C LEU A 84 -42.19 -6.55 17.96
N LYS A 85 -42.28 -5.56 17.06
CA LYS A 85 -42.89 -5.72 15.73
C LYS A 85 -42.01 -5.31 14.55
N SER A 86 -40.88 -4.64 14.79
CA SER A 86 -39.89 -4.22 13.79
C SER A 86 -38.68 -3.63 14.53
N PRO A 87 -37.42 -3.92 14.17
CA PRO A 87 -36.29 -3.19 14.75
C PRO A 87 -36.32 -1.74 14.26
N ASN A 88 -36.94 -0.84 15.04
CA ASN A 88 -36.81 0.60 14.86
C ASN A 88 -35.55 1.05 15.59
N ILE A 89 -34.52 1.36 14.81
CA ILE A 89 -33.27 1.92 15.32
C ILE A 89 -33.51 3.42 15.52
N GLU A 90 -33.80 3.84 16.75
CA GLU A 90 -33.76 5.26 17.14
C GLU A 90 -32.35 5.62 17.59
N ILE A 91 -31.59 6.30 16.73
CA ILE A 91 -30.33 6.94 17.15
C ILE A 91 -30.69 8.25 17.84
N GLN A 92 -30.46 8.32 19.16
CA GLN A 92 -30.36 9.60 19.85
C GLN A 92 -28.89 10.02 19.86
N SER A 93 -28.55 11.01 19.04
CA SER A 93 -27.26 11.67 19.09
C SER A 93 -27.20 12.51 20.37
N SER A 94 -26.36 12.12 21.33
CA SER A 94 -25.95 13.04 22.38
C SER A 94 -24.82 13.89 21.79
N GLY A 95 -25.08 15.20 21.70
CA GLY A 95 -24.14 16.31 21.43
C GLY A 95 -22.88 15.99 20.63
N MET A 96 -22.80 16.53 19.40
CA MET A 96 -21.52 16.73 18.71
C MET A 96 -20.67 17.73 19.49
N PHE A 97 -19.79 17.23 20.35
CA PHE A 97 -18.68 18.02 20.86
C PHE A 97 -17.53 17.89 19.86
N PRO A 98 -17.04 18.99 19.25
CA PRO A 98 -15.74 18.95 18.60
C PRO A 98 -14.70 18.76 19.71
N GLU A 99 -14.13 17.56 19.82
CA GLU A 99 -12.97 17.38 20.69
C GLU A 99 -11.81 18.21 20.13
N GLU A 100 -11.25 19.09 20.97
CA GLU A 100 -9.85 19.48 20.85
C GLU A 100 -9.03 18.19 20.72
N ARG A 101 -8.32 18.05 19.60
CA ARG A 101 -7.67 16.80 19.21
C ARG A 101 -6.66 16.38 20.27
N GLU A 102 -6.96 15.32 21.03
CA GLU A 102 -5.99 14.70 21.93
C GLU A 102 -4.72 14.29 21.18
N GLU A 103 -3.58 14.53 21.81
CA GLU A 103 -2.25 14.19 21.30
C GLU A 103 -2.14 12.65 21.12
N TYR A 104 -1.97 12.19 19.89
CA TYR A 104 -1.93 10.75 19.59
C TYR A 104 -0.62 10.13 20.07
N ASN A 105 -0.70 9.21 21.04
CA ASN A 105 0.46 8.49 21.54
C ASN A 105 0.93 7.41 20.54
N PHE A 106 2.06 7.68 19.89
CA PHE A 106 2.72 6.78 18.94
C PHE A 106 3.03 5.41 19.55
N ARG A 107 2.59 4.32 18.90
CA ARG A 107 2.85 2.93 19.31
C ARG A 107 3.74 2.23 18.30
N PHE A 108 4.42 1.17 18.74
CA PHE A 108 5.25 0.34 17.86
C PHE A 108 4.49 -0.21 16.63
N ARG A 109 3.19 -0.47 16.77
CA ARG A 109 2.35 -0.93 15.66
C ARG A 109 2.19 0.10 14.54
N ASP A 110 2.26 1.39 14.88
CA ASP A 110 2.09 2.48 13.92
C ASP A 110 3.32 2.59 13.01
N PHE A 111 4.48 2.08 13.46
CA PHE A 111 5.67 1.94 12.63
C PHE A 111 5.40 1.06 11.39
N PHE A 112 4.69 -0.07 11.53
CA PHE A 112 4.37 -0.93 10.39
C PHE A 112 3.45 -0.24 9.38
N PHE A 113 2.59 0.65 9.87
CA PHE A 113 1.68 1.43 9.05
C PHE A 113 2.43 2.51 8.27
N LEU A 114 3.26 3.28 8.98
CA LEU A 114 4.11 4.34 8.43
C LEU A 114 5.10 3.83 7.39
N THR A 115 5.78 2.72 7.69
CA THR A 115 6.78 2.13 6.79
C THR A 115 6.15 1.41 5.60
N ARG A 116 4.82 1.23 5.61
CA ARG A 116 4.05 0.46 4.65
C ARG A 116 4.69 -0.94 4.45
N PHE A 117 4.90 -1.65 5.57
CA PHE A 117 5.71 -2.87 5.66
C PHE A 117 5.49 -3.90 4.54
N LYS A 118 4.25 -4.08 4.08
CA LYS A 118 3.92 -5.00 2.98
C LYS A 118 4.67 -4.69 1.67
N PHE A 119 4.91 -3.41 1.36
CA PHE A 119 5.55 -2.99 0.12
C PHE A 119 7.06 -3.24 0.13
N ILE A 120 7.66 -3.43 1.31
CA ILE A 120 9.07 -3.79 1.45
C ILE A 120 9.38 -5.10 0.71
N LEU A 121 8.39 -6.00 0.55
CA LEU A 121 8.52 -7.20 -0.28
C LEU A 121 8.95 -6.88 -1.72
N GLY A 122 8.57 -5.73 -2.26
CA GLY A 122 9.00 -5.25 -3.57
C GLY A 122 10.52 -5.05 -3.69
N SER A 123 11.23 -4.78 -2.59
CA SER A 123 12.70 -4.74 -2.58
C SER A 123 13.34 -6.05 -2.08
N VAL A 124 12.67 -6.78 -1.21
CA VAL A 124 13.20 -8.05 -0.65
C VAL A 124 13.20 -9.18 -1.67
N LEU A 125 12.21 -9.26 -2.56
CA LEU A 125 12.15 -10.27 -3.61
C LEU A 125 13.33 -10.19 -4.61
N PRO A 126 13.62 -9.04 -5.25
CA PRO A 126 14.76 -8.92 -6.16
C PRO A 126 16.10 -9.08 -5.43
N PHE A 127 16.19 -8.65 -4.17
CA PHE A 127 17.35 -8.93 -3.32
C PHE A 127 17.54 -10.44 -3.10
N SER A 128 16.46 -11.15 -2.76
CA SER A 128 16.50 -12.60 -2.53
C SER A 128 16.93 -13.34 -3.80
N PHE A 129 16.41 -12.92 -4.95
CA PHE A 129 16.85 -13.44 -6.23
C PHE A 129 18.35 -13.17 -6.48
N GLY A 130 18.82 -11.94 -6.28
CA GLY A 130 20.24 -11.61 -6.40
C GLY A 130 21.13 -12.44 -5.46
N PHE A 131 20.67 -12.72 -4.25
CA PHE A 131 21.33 -13.62 -3.30
C PHE A 131 21.45 -15.06 -3.84
N PHE A 132 20.35 -15.66 -4.29
CA PHE A 132 20.38 -17.02 -4.84
C PHE A 132 21.17 -17.09 -6.16
N TRP A 133 21.10 -16.06 -6.98
CA TRP A 133 21.90 -15.94 -8.19
C TRP A 133 23.40 -15.85 -7.86
N SER A 134 23.77 -15.13 -6.79
CA SER A 134 25.16 -15.09 -6.31
C SER A 134 25.67 -16.48 -5.89
N LEU A 135 24.82 -17.27 -5.22
CA LEU A 135 25.16 -18.67 -4.91
C LEU A 135 25.33 -19.53 -6.17
N TYR A 136 24.42 -19.36 -7.14
CA TYR A 136 24.36 -20.21 -8.32
C TYR A 136 25.47 -19.89 -9.34
N ALA A 137 25.69 -18.61 -9.65
CA ALA A 137 26.55 -18.18 -10.75
C ALA A 137 27.99 -17.85 -10.31
N TYR A 138 28.16 -17.41 -9.05
CA TYR A 138 29.47 -16.98 -8.53
C TYR A 138 30.02 -17.90 -7.44
N GLU A 139 29.19 -18.80 -6.89
CA GLU A 139 29.55 -19.72 -5.79
C GLU A 139 30.21 -19.00 -4.59
N SER A 140 29.90 -17.71 -4.40
CA SER A 140 30.60 -16.83 -3.47
C SER A 140 29.63 -15.88 -2.78
N ILE A 141 29.71 -15.82 -1.45
CA ILE A 141 28.92 -14.88 -0.63
C ILE A 141 29.75 -14.32 0.52
N ALA A 142 29.83 -13.00 0.57
CA ALA A 142 30.26 -12.24 1.73
C ALA A 142 29.13 -12.13 2.76
N TYR A 143 28.99 -13.14 3.63
CA TYR A 143 27.92 -13.21 4.64
C TYR A 143 27.91 -12.02 5.60
N ASN A 144 29.09 -11.42 5.86
CA ASN A 144 29.22 -10.21 6.66
C ASN A 144 28.52 -8.98 6.03
N LEU A 145 28.35 -8.96 4.71
CA LEU A 145 27.66 -7.88 3.99
C LEU A 145 26.18 -8.18 3.71
N LEU A 146 25.76 -9.45 3.82
CA LEU A 146 24.38 -9.86 3.52
C LEU A 146 23.35 -9.11 4.37
N GLY A 147 23.51 -9.15 5.69
CA GLY A 147 22.60 -8.48 6.61
C GLY A 147 22.59 -6.97 6.44
N LEU A 148 23.77 -6.36 6.26
CA LEU A 148 23.90 -4.92 6.05
C LEU A 148 23.25 -4.47 4.74
N THR A 149 23.42 -5.25 3.66
CA THR A 149 22.82 -4.96 2.35
C THR A 149 21.29 -5.01 2.44
N LEU A 150 20.74 -6.04 3.08
CA LEU A 150 19.30 -6.17 3.29
C LEU A 150 18.75 -5.02 4.14
N ILE A 151 19.39 -4.70 5.26
CA ILE A 151 18.99 -3.58 6.14
C ILE A 151 19.03 -2.26 5.36
N SER A 152 20.09 -2.01 4.59
CA SER A 152 20.21 -0.80 3.77
C SER A 152 19.08 -0.69 2.76
N LEU A 153 18.73 -1.78 2.07
CA LEU A 153 17.61 -1.80 1.11
C LEU A 153 16.27 -1.56 1.78
N ILE A 154 16.04 -2.15 2.96
CA ILE A 154 14.82 -1.92 3.74
C ILE A 154 14.73 -0.44 4.16
N LEU A 155 15.81 0.12 4.72
CA LEU A 155 15.84 1.53 5.13
C LEU A 155 15.60 2.46 3.94
N MET A 156 16.19 2.15 2.79
CA MET A 156 16.00 2.93 1.56
C MET A 156 14.56 2.85 1.05
N HIS A 157 13.95 1.66 1.07
CA HIS A 157 12.55 1.47 0.70
C HIS A 157 11.61 2.23 1.66
N VAL A 158 11.85 2.14 2.97
CA VAL A 158 11.09 2.88 3.97
C VAL A 158 11.23 4.38 3.75
N SER A 159 12.45 4.86 3.47
CA SER A 159 12.68 6.27 3.15
C SER A 159 11.90 6.74 1.93
N ALA A 160 11.84 5.92 0.86
CA ALA A 160 11.06 6.23 -0.34
C ALA A 160 9.56 6.32 -0.02
N ASN A 161 9.04 5.37 0.79
CA ASN A 161 7.65 5.36 1.22
C ASN A 161 7.29 6.59 2.06
N THR A 162 8.13 6.98 3.02
CA THR A 162 7.85 8.13 3.88
C THR A 162 8.00 9.46 3.12
N PHE A 163 8.92 9.57 2.17
CA PHE A 163 8.96 10.73 1.26
C PHE A 163 7.72 10.79 0.39
N ASN A 164 7.27 9.65 -0.16
CA ASN A 164 6.05 9.59 -0.95
C ASN A 164 4.84 10.10 -0.15
N ASP A 165 4.62 9.59 1.07
CA ASP A 165 3.54 10.03 1.95
C ASP A 165 3.62 11.53 2.29
N TYR A 166 4.83 12.04 2.56
CA TYR A 166 5.02 13.47 2.83
C TYR A 166 4.67 14.34 1.61
N PHE A 167 5.22 14.02 0.44
CA PHE A 167 5.03 14.84 -0.76
C PHE A 167 3.62 14.72 -1.33
N ASP A 168 2.96 13.57 -1.24
CA ASP A 168 1.56 13.39 -1.64
C ASP A 168 0.58 14.08 -0.67
N TRP A 169 0.94 14.21 0.60
CA TRP A 169 0.20 15.04 1.55
C TRP A 169 0.35 16.54 1.28
N VAL A 170 1.58 17.02 1.10
CA VAL A 170 1.87 18.44 0.88
C VAL A 170 1.35 18.93 -0.47
N SER A 171 1.42 18.10 -1.51
CA SER A 171 0.83 18.40 -2.82
C SER A 171 -0.71 18.42 -2.79
N GLY A 172 -1.32 17.84 -1.75
CA GLY A 172 -2.77 17.74 -1.59
C GLY A 172 -3.41 16.53 -2.29
N THR A 173 -2.63 15.69 -2.99
CA THR A 173 -3.12 14.46 -3.62
C THR A 173 -3.85 13.58 -2.59
N ASP A 174 -3.24 13.37 -1.43
CA ASP A 174 -3.81 12.50 -0.39
C ASP A 174 -5.10 13.07 0.20
N LYS A 175 -5.23 14.40 0.32
CA LYS A 175 -6.42 15.07 0.88
C LYS A 175 -7.64 14.88 -0.02
N ILE A 176 -7.42 14.73 -1.33
CA ILE A 176 -8.47 14.57 -2.34
C ILE A 176 -8.81 13.08 -2.55
N ASN A 177 -7.87 12.18 -2.27
CA ASN A 177 -8.07 10.74 -2.42
C ASN A 177 -9.09 10.20 -1.40
N LYS A 178 -10.30 9.88 -1.88
CA LYS A 178 -11.39 9.26 -1.10
C LYS A 178 -11.63 7.79 -1.45
N ASP A 179 -11.04 7.33 -2.55
CA ASP A 179 -11.29 6.01 -3.13
C ASP A 179 -10.23 4.97 -2.74
N TYR A 180 -9.26 5.37 -1.90
CA TYR A 180 -8.20 4.51 -1.41
C TYR A 180 -8.69 3.27 -0.65
N VAL A 181 -7.87 2.22 -0.73
CA VAL A 181 -8.01 0.99 0.04
C VAL A 181 -7.01 1.00 1.18
N MET A 182 -7.50 1.08 2.42
CA MET A 182 -6.67 1.08 3.63
C MET A 182 -5.66 -0.07 3.62
N PHE A 183 -4.39 0.24 3.91
CA PHE A 183 -3.22 -0.65 3.88
C PHE A 183 -2.72 -1.09 2.48
N ASN A 184 -3.36 -0.62 1.40
CA ASN A 184 -3.02 -1.03 0.03
C ASN A 184 -2.74 0.19 -0.87
N THR A 185 -3.62 1.20 -0.89
CA THR A 185 -3.47 2.37 -1.78
C THR A 185 -3.65 3.68 -1.00
N GLY A 186 -3.33 4.82 -1.64
CA GLY A 186 -3.44 6.15 -1.03
C GLY A 186 -2.40 6.48 0.05
N GLY A 187 -1.21 5.86 0.00
CA GLY A 187 -0.14 6.08 0.98
C GLY A 187 -0.39 5.38 2.33
N SER A 188 0.40 5.72 3.35
CA SER A 188 0.09 5.23 4.70
C SER A 188 -1.15 5.87 5.28
N ARG A 189 -1.52 7.11 4.92
CA ARG A 189 -2.54 7.92 5.63
C ARG A 189 -2.16 8.32 7.06
N ALA A 190 -0.91 8.16 7.48
CA ALA A 190 -0.52 8.48 8.85
C ALA A 190 -0.64 9.97 9.18
N ILE A 191 -0.36 10.85 8.22
CA ILE A 191 -0.55 12.30 8.38
C ILE A 191 -2.04 12.65 8.39
N ASP A 192 -2.82 12.04 7.49
CA ASP A 192 -4.26 12.22 7.37
C ASP A 192 -5.02 11.84 8.66
N PHE A 193 -4.64 10.71 9.26
CA PHE A 193 -5.19 10.25 10.55
C PHE A 193 -4.53 10.91 11.76
N ASN A 194 -3.67 11.92 11.56
CA ASN A 194 -2.99 12.65 12.63
C ASN A 194 -2.19 11.75 13.60
N ILE A 195 -1.68 10.61 13.10
CA ILE A 195 -0.78 9.71 13.83
C ILE A 195 0.60 10.37 13.98
N VAL A 196 1.03 11.09 12.95
CA VAL A 196 2.25 11.89 12.92
C VAL A 196 2.00 13.22 12.21
N SER A 197 2.78 14.24 12.52
CA SER A 197 2.78 15.48 11.75
C SER A 197 3.53 15.31 10.42
N ASP A 198 3.25 16.20 9.46
CA ASP A 198 3.97 16.30 8.19
C ASP A 198 5.48 16.56 8.41
N LYS A 199 5.83 17.45 9.35
CA LYS A 199 7.23 17.70 9.76
C LYS A 199 7.89 16.45 10.31
N TRP A 200 7.18 15.67 11.12
CA TRP A 200 7.70 14.42 11.65
C TRP A 200 7.97 13.43 10.51
N MET A 201 7.03 13.28 9.56
CA MET A 201 7.19 12.39 8.41
C MET A 201 8.40 12.77 7.54
N LEU A 202 8.58 14.07 7.28
CA LEU A 202 9.74 14.57 6.54
C LEU A 202 11.06 14.26 7.28
N ASN A 203 11.12 14.54 8.57
CA ASN A 203 12.30 14.28 9.38
C ASN A 203 12.63 12.78 9.43
N ALA A 204 11.62 11.91 9.59
CA ALA A 204 11.80 10.46 9.55
C ALA A 204 12.39 10.01 8.20
N SER A 205 11.89 10.56 7.08
CA SER A 205 12.41 10.28 5.74
C SER A 205 13.91 10.62 5.62
N TRP A 206 14.31 11.80 6.12
CA TRP A 206 15.72 12.19 6.13
C TRP A 206 16.58 11.36 7.06
N VAL A 207 16.07 10.93 8.22
CA VAL A 207 16.79 10.03 9.13
C VAL A 207 17.06 8.69 8.46
N PHE A 208 16.06 8.07 7.81
CA PHE A 208 16.28 6.82 7.07
C PHE A 208 17.27 7.01 5.91
N THR A 209 17.16 8.11 5.17
CA THR A 209 18.12 8.46 4.12
C THR A 209 19.54 8.62 4.67
N ALA A 210 19.71 9.28 5.81
CA ALA A 210 21.01 9.48 6.44
C ALA A 210 21.63 8.13 6.87
N CYS A 211 20.83 7.22 7.44
CA CYS A 211 21.29 5.86 7.76
C CYS A 211 21.77 5.10 6.51
N VAL A 212 21.01 5.18 5.41
CA VAL A 212 21.40 4.58 4.12
C VAL A 212 22.67 5.21 3.58
N PHE A 213 22.81 6.53 3.68
CA PHE A 213 24.01 7.25 3.25
C PHE A 213 25.26 6.78 4.02
N LEU A 214 25.17 6.66 5.35
CA LEU A 214 26.28 6.16 6.18
C LEU A 214 26.66 4.71 5.83
N LEU A 215 25.68 3.83 5.62
CA LEU A 215 25.93 2.47 5.13
C LEU A 215 26.54 2.49 3.72
N GLY A 216 26.08 3.39 2.85
CA GLY A 216 26.60 3.60 1.52
C GLY A 216 28.08 3.99 1.51
N LEU A 217 28.52 4.87 2.41
CA LEU A 217 29.93 5.21 2.56
C LEU A 217 30.78 3.98 2.93
N TYR A 218 30.29 3.15 3.84
CA TYR A 218 30.94 1.89 4.19
C TYR A 218 30.97 0.92 3.00
N PHE A 219 29.88 0.80 2.24
CA PHE A 219 29.85 -0.08 1.06
C PHE A 219 30.76 0.41 -0.06
N ILE A 220 30.88 1.72 -0.28
CA ILE A 220 31.83 2.30 -1.24
C ILE A 220 33.27 1.97 -0.84
N TYR A 221 33.59 2.04 0.45
CA TYR A 221 34.91 1.64 0.94
C TYR A 221 35.21 0.15 0.68
N VAL A 222 34.21 -0.73 0.83
CA VAL A 222 34.39 -2.19 0.68
C VAL A 222 34.31 -2.69 -0.78
N ARG A 223 33.49 -2.06 -1.62
CA ARG A 223 33.17 -2.54 -2.99
C ARG A 223 33.50 -1.54 -4.10
N GLY A 224 33.97 -0.35 -3.74
CA GLY A 224 34.44 0.65 -4.69
C GLY A 224 33.34 1.52 -5.29
N TRP A 225 33.74 2.29 -6.31
CA TRP A 225 32.98 3.42 -6.85
C TRP A 225 31.67 3.03 -7.56
N MET A 226 31.51 1.79 -8.01
CA MET A 226 30.26 1.36 -8.65
C MET A 226 29.07 1.44 -7.65
N ILE A 227 29.32 1.19 -6.36
CA ILE A 227 28.31 1.40 -5.32
C ILE A 227 27.92 2.88 -5.18
N LEU A 228 28.86 3.81 -5.38
CA LEU A 228 28.55 5.23 -5.37
C LEU A 228 27.55 5.57 -6.48
N LEU A 229 27.73 5.03 -7.69
CA LEU A 229 26.77 5.22 -8.78
C LEU A 229 25.40 4.65 -8.45
N LEU A 230 25.34 3.41 -7.94
CA LEU A 230 24.08 2.79 -7.52
C LEU A 230 23.40 3.59 -6.40
N GLY A 231 24.18 4.10 -5.45
CA GLY A 231 23.70 4.96 -4.37
C GLY A 231 23.17 6.30 -4.86
N ILE A 232 23.84 6.95 -5.82
CA ILE A 232 23.36 8.18 -6.46
C ILE A 232 22.05 7.91 -7.19
N ILE A 233 22.00 6.89 -8.05
CA ILE A 233 20.78 6.52 -8.78
C ILE A 233 19.67 6.25 -7.76
N GLY A 234 19.96 5.47 -6.73
CA GLY A 234 19.04 5.15 -5.66
C GLY A 234 18.50 6.38 -4.93
N PHE A 235 19.36 7.32 -4.54
CA PHE A 235 18.94 8.56 -3.89
C PHE A 235 18.10 9.45 -4.81
N MET A 236 18.49 9.56 -6.09
CA MET A 236 17.67 10.28 -7.08
C MET A 236 16.31 9.60 -7.24
N SER A 237 16.28 8.28 -7.24
CA SER A 237 15.06 7.47 -7.27
C SER A 237 14.15 7.80 -6.10
N LEU A 238 14.64 7.62 -4.87
CA LEU A 238 13.82 7.71 -3.68
C LEU A 238 13.28 9.14 -3.47
N TYR A 239 14.09 10.17 -3.77
CA TYR A 239 13.70 11.55 -3.53
C TYR A 239 12.87 12.09 -4.69
N PHE A 240 13.41 12.08 -5.91
CA PHE A 240 12.75 12.70 -7.06
C PHE A 240 11.57 11.91 -7.63
N TYR A 241 11.32 10.69 -7.13
CA TYR A 241 10.07 10.00 -7.44
C TYR A 241 8.85 10.84 -7.05
N SER A 242 8.83 11.41 -5.85
CA SER A 242 7.72 12.26 -5.37
C SER A 242 8.09 13.73 -5.17
N ALA A 243 9.37 14.06 -4.95
CA ALA A 243 9.80 15.42 -4.66
C ALA A 243 9.85 16.33 -5.90
N PRO A 244 9.50 17.62 -5.79
CA PRO A 244 9.81 18.62 -6.81
C PRO A 244 11.33 18.87 -6.92
N PRO A 245 11.81 19.41 -8.06
CA PRO A 245 11.04 19.83 -9.23
C PRO A 245 10.72 18.69 -10.21
N ILE A 246 11.36 17.53 -10.06
CA ILE A 246 11.25 16.43 -11.02
C ILE A 246 9.92 15.69 -10.84
N HIS A 247 9.63 15.17 -9.64
CA HIS A 247 8.39 14.48 -9.29
C HIS A 247 8.00 13.40 -10.32
N LEU A 248 8.84 12.37 -10.51
CA LEU A 248 8.71 11.36 -11.57
C LEU A 248 7.35 10.64 -11.60
N ALA A 249 6.72 10.42 -10.44
CA ALA A 249 5.36 9.86 -10.35
C ALA A 249 4.31 10.70 -11.11
N SER A 250 4.62 11.96 -11.39
CA SER A 250 3.80 12.91 -12.14
C SER A 250 4.30 13.19 -13.57
N ARG A 251 5.25 12.40 -14.10
CA ARG A 251 5.94 12.67 -15.37
C ARG A 251 5.72 11.58 -16.41
N TYR A 252 4.54 11.56 -17.02
CA TYR A 252 4.25 10.77 -18.23
C TYR A 252 4.72 9.30 -18.19
N GLY A 253 4.41 8.58 -17.11
CA GLY A 253 4.80 7.17 -16.96
C GLY A 253 6.27 6.93 -16.54
N MET A 254 7.04 7.98 -16.28
CA MET A 254 8.45 7.86 -15.85
C MET A 254 8.60 7.28 -14.45
N GLY A 255 7.59 7.42 -13.58
CA GLY A 255 7.59 6.80 -12.26
C GLY A 255 7.64 5.28 -12.36
N GLU A 256 6.88 4.71 -13.28
CA GLU A 256 6.76 3.27 -13.52
C GLU A 256 8.00 2.73 -14.21
N LEU A 257 8.56 3.45 -15.19
CA LEU A 257 9.86 3.10 -15.76
C LEU A 257 10.95 3.08 -14.68
N MET A 258 10.97 4.10 -13.83
CA MET A 258 11.92 4.18 -12.73
C MET A 258 11.74 3.01 -11.75
N HIS A 259 10.50 2.66 -11.44
CA HIS A 259 10.15 1.54 -10.58
C HIS A 259 10.61 0.19 -11.17
N ILE A 260 10.46 -0.02 -12.48
CA ILE A 260 10.99 -1.21 -13.18
C ILE A 260 12.50 -1.34 -12.98
N PHE A 261 13.26 -0.28 -13.23
CA PHE A 261 14.72 -0.34 -13.15
C PHE A 261 15.23 -0.44 -11.71
N CYS A 262 14.65 0.34 -10.79
CA CYS A 262 15.10 0.40 -9.41
C CYS A 262 14.78 -0.87 -8.65
N LEU A 263 13.53 -1.36 -8.73
CA LEU A 263 13.08 -2.55 -8.01
C LEU A 263 13.31 -3.87 -8.75
N GLY A 264 13.99 -3.83 -9.89
CA GLY A 264 14.44 -5.03 -10.58
C GLY A 264 15.95 -5.00 -10.79
N PRO A 265 16.42 -4.61 -11.99
CA PRO A 265 17.83 -4.62 -12.36
C PRO A 265 18.80 -4.02 -11.33
N ILE A 266 18.50 -2.85 -10.77
CA ILE A 266 19.43 -2.15 -9.87
C ILE A 266 19.58 -2.90 -8.54
N ILE A 267 18.48 -3.34 -7.91
CA ILE A 267 18.57 -4.12 -6.68
C ILE A 267 19.25 -5.47 -6.95
N THR A 268 18.89 -6.16 -8.03
CA THR A 268 19.51 -7.46 -8.37
C THR A 268 21.02 -7.30 -8.58
N TYR A 269 21.43 -6.39 -9.46
CA TYR A 269 22.84 -6.10 -9.76
C TYR A 269 23.61 -5.64 -8.51
N GLY A 270 23.04 -4.69 -7.75
CA GLY A 270 23.66 -4.20 -6.52
C GLY A 270 23.81 -5.26 -5.45
N THR A 271 22.83 -6.17 -5.34
CA THR A 271 22.91 -7.31 -4.42
C THR A 271 24.05 -8.24 -4.80
N VAL A 272 24.13 -8.64 -6.07
CA VAL A 272 25.21 -9.50 -6.57
C VAL A 272 26.56 -8.86 -6.31
N LEU A 273 26.75 -7.60 -6.76
CA LEU A 273 27.99 -6.85 -6.55
C LEU A 273 28.40 -6.76 -5.07
N MET A 274 27.42 -6.53 -4.18
CA MET A 274 27.69 -6.47 -2.74
C MET A 274 28.12 -7.82 -2.18
N LEU A 275 27.49 -8.92 -2.58
CA LEU A 275 27.76 -10.24 -2.01
C LEU A 275 29.02 -10.89 -2.58
N THR A 276 29.27 -10.76 -3.87
CA THR A 276 30.36 -11.46 -4.56
C THR A 276 31.60 -10.57 -4.73
N GLY A 277 31.42 -9.24 -4.76
CA GLY A 277 32.46 -8.28 -5.13
C GLY A 277 32.62 -8.08 -6.65
N ASP A 278 31.83 -8.78 -7.46
CA ASP A 278 31.84 -8.69 -8.92
C ASP A 278 30.41 -8.77 -9.46
N ALA A 279 30.12 -8.03 -10.53
CA ALA A 279 28.82 -8.11 -11.17
C ALA A 279 28.93 -7.77 -12.66
N SER A 280 28.38 -8.66 -13.46
CA SER A 280 28.34 -8.57 -14.91
C SER A 280 27.06 -7.87 -15.39
N LYS A 281 27.02 -7.51 -16.67
CA LYS A 281 25.83 -6.94 -17.31
C LYS A 281 24.63 -7.89 -17.28
N ILE A 282 24.88 -9.19 -17.21
CA ILE A 282 23.86 -10.23 -17.15
C ILE A 282 23.06 -10.10 -15.86
N ASP A 283 23.71 -9.81 -14.73
CA ASP A 283 23.06 -9.69 -13.42
C ASP A 283 22.03 -8.55 -13.40
N PHE A 284 22.32 -7.47 -14.14
CA PHE A 284 21.37 -6.37 -14.34
C PHE A 284 20.15 -6.82 -15.17
N VAL A 285 20.39 -7.49 -16.30
CA VAL A 285 19.33 -7.96 -17.21
C VAL A 285 18.42 -8.99 -16.52
N LEU A 286 18.98 -9.86 -15.67
CA LEU A 286 18.22 -10.84 -14.91
C LEU A 286 17.22 -10.23 -13.92
N GLY A 287 17.43 -8.98 -13.49
CA GLY A 287 16.47 -8.26 -12.65
C GLY A 287 15.24 -7.71 -13.40
N LEU A 288 15.25 -7.67 -14.74
CA LEU A 288 14.16 -7.07 -15.52
C LEU A 288 12.79 -7.72 -15.28
N PRO A 289 12.63 -9.06 -15.30
CA PRO A 289 11.33 -9.69 -15.03
C PRO A 289 10.75 -9.28 -13.67
N TYR A 290 11.60 -9.18 -12.63
CA TYR A 290 11.18 -8.73 -11.30
C TYR A 290 10.69 -7.29 -11.31
N GLY A 291 11.46 -6.37 -11.91
CA GLY A 291 11.07 -4.96 -12.03
C GLY A 291 9.73 -4.77 -12.73
N ILE A 292 9.48 -5.54 -13.80
CA ILE A 292 8.22 -5.53 -14.53
C ILE A 292 7.06 -6.03 -13.64
N LEU A 293 7.23 -7.17 -12.97
CA LEU A 293 6.19 -7.74 -12.09
C LEU A 293 5.88 -6.86 -10.88
N ILE A 294 6.90 -6.29 -10.26
CA ILE A 294 6.71 -5.39 -9.10
C ILE A 294 6.01 -4.10 -9.55
N THR A 295 6.28 -3.61 -10.76
CA THR A 295 5.56 -2.48 -11.35
C THR A 295 4.12 -2.81 -11.68
N CYS A 296 3.79 -4.07 -11.99
CA CYS A 296 2.39 -4.50 -12.05
C CYS A 296 1.67 -4.25 -10.72
N CYS A 297 2.32 -4.43 -9.56
CA CYS A 297 1.72 -4.12 -8.27
C CYS A 297 1.51 -2.61 -8.08
N LEU A 298 2.43 -1.77 -8.57
CA LEU A 298 2.25 -0.32 -8.60
C LEU A 298 1.02 0.06 -9.44
N LEU A 299 0.86 -0.51 -10.65
CA LEU A 299 -0.29 -0.26 -11.52
C LEU A 299 -1.62 -0.63 -10.84
N VAL A 300 -1.65 -1.70 -10.04
CA VAL A 300 -2.85 -2.06 -9.26
C VAL A 300 -3.15 -1.01 -8.19
N ASN A 301 -2.12 -0.44 -7.56
CA ASN A 301 -2.31 0.61 -6.55
C ASN A 301 -2.78 1.94 -7.17
N GLU A 302 -2.26 2.29 -8.34
CA GLU A 302 -2.66 3.50 -9.07
C GLU A 302 -4.08 3.42 -9.65
N TYR A 303 -4.62 2.21 -9.83
CA TYR A 303 -5.96 2.01 -10.38
C TYR A 303 -7.06 2.73 -9.56
N PRO A 304 -7.25 2.46 -8.25
CA PRO A 304 -8.23 3.18 -7.44
C PRO A 304 -7.85 4.65 -7.22
N ASP A 305 -6.57 4.99 -7.25
CA ASP A 305 -6.07 6.35 -6.98
C ASP A 305 -6.14 7.25 -8.24
N SER A 306 -6.40 6.69 -9.42
CA SER A 306 -6.39 7.37 -10.73
C SER A 306 -7.25 8.64 -10.81
N VAL A 307 -8.38 8.69 -10.09
CA VAL A 307 -9.25 9.88 -10.06
C VAL A 307 -8.59 11.01 -9.28
N SER A 308 -8.08 10.76 -8.07
CA SER A 308 -7.36 11.76 -7.28
C SER A 308 -6.03 12.14 -7.90
N ASP A 309 -5.33 11.18 -8.49
CA ASP A 309 -4.08 11.41 -9.22
C ASP A 309 -4.30 12.37 -10.40
N ARG A 310 -5.38 12.18 -11.16
CA ARG A 310 -5.74 13.08 -12.26
C ARG A 310 -6.07 14.49 -11.76
N VAL A 311 -6.85 14.60 -10.69
CA VAL A 311 -7.25 15.91 -10.13
C VAL A 311 -6.05 16.67 -9.57
N SER A 312 -5.09 15.97 -8.97
CA SER A 312 -3.84 16.55 -8.46
C SER A 312 -2.78 16.79 -9.54
N GLY A 313 -3.07 16.45 -10.81
CA GLY A 313 -2.18 16.71 -11.94
C GLY A 313 -1.08 15.67 -12.17
N LYS A 314 -1.13 14.52 -11.47
CA LYS A 314 -0.23 13.40 -11.75
C LYS A 314 -0.48 12.85 -13.16
N LYS A 315 0.58 12.32 -13.77
CA LYS A 315 0.59 11.77 -15.13
C LYS A 315 1.22 10.38 -15.15
N ASN A 316 0.81 9.53 -14.22
CA ASN A 316 1.11 8.09 -14.22
C ASN A 316 0.32 7.37 -15.33
N LEU A 317 0.64 6.11 -15.58
CA LEU A 317 0.06 5.26 -16.61
C LEU A 317 -1.43 5.05 -16.39
N ALA A 318 -1.88 4.93 -15.14
CA ALA A 318 -3.32 4.83 -14.81
C ALA A 318 -4.11 6.07 -15.25
N VAL A 319 -3.55 7.27 -15.07
CA VAL A 319 -4.14 8.52 -15.55
C VAL A 319 -4.04 8.64 -17.08
N LEU A 320 -2.87 8.37 -17.65
CA LEU A 320 -2.59 8.56 -19.08
C LEU A 320 -3.37 7.60 -19.99
N LEU A 321 -3.29 6.30 -19.69
CA LEU A 321 -3.93 5.27 -20.50
C LEU A 321 -5.40 5.09 -20.15
N SER A 322 -5.91 5.75 -19.10
CA SER A 322 -7.21 5.50 -18.48
C SER A 322 -7.29 4.13 -17.82
N VAL A 323 -8.03 4.05 -16.71
CA VAL A 323 -8.26 2.81 -15.94
C VAL A 323 -8.78 1.65 -16.79
N LYS A 324 -9.44 1.92 -17.91
CA LYS A 324 -9.93 0.88 -18.84
C LYS A 324 -8.81 0.00 -19.41
N TYR A 325 -7.60 0.54 -19.61
CA TYR A 325 -6.51 -0.16 -20.29
C TYR A 325 -5.48 -0.76 -19.33
N ILE A 326 -5.49 -0.36 -18.07
CA ILE A 326 -4.62 -0.93 -17.02
C ILE A 326 -4.69 -2.45 -16.89
N PRO A 327 -5.86 -3.12 -17.01
CA PRO A 327 -5.92 -4.59 -17.00
C PRO A 327 -5.11 -5.23 -18.12
N MET A 328 -5.12 -4.61 -19.31
CA MET A 328 -4.36 -5.08 -20.47
C MET A 328 -2.87 -4.83 -20.30
N VAL A 329 -2.48 -3.65 -19.81
CA VAL A 329 -1.07 -3.32 -19.52
C VAL A 329 -0.51 -4.29 -18.49
N TYR A 330 -1.24 -4.52 -17.39
CA TYR A 330 -0.88 -5.51 -16.37
C TYR A 330 -0.70 -6.91 -16.99
N PHE A 331 -1.61 -7.35 -17.85
CA PHE A 331 -1.50 -8.63 -18.54
C PHE A 331 -0.24 -8.71 -19.42
N LEU A 332 -0.01 -7.70 -20.25
CA LEU A 332 1.15 -7.66 -21.15
C LEU A 332 2.47 -7.63 -20.37
N CYS A 333 2.58 -6.81 -19.33
CA CYS A 333 3.75 -6.76 -18.47
C CYS A 333 4.02 -8.13 -17.81
N SER A 334 2.98 -8.76 -17.26
CA SER A 334 3.09 -10.08 -16.62
C SER A 334 3.51 -11.16 -17.62
N LEU A 335 2.92 -11.14 -18.83
CA LEU A 335 3.27 -12.04 -19.92
C LEU A 335 4.72 -11.84 -20.36
N ILE A 336 5.17 -10.59 -20.54
CA ILE A 336 6.54 -10.26 -20.91
C ILE A 336 7.52 -10.76 -19.86
N ALA A 337 7.23 -10.58 -18.57
CA ALA A 337 8.09 -11.07 -17.49
C ALA A 337 8.21 -12.61 -17.50
N VAL A 338 7.10 -13.32 -17.68
CA VAL A 338 7.10 -14.79 -17.79
C VAL A 338 7.89 -15.24 -19.03
N LEU A 339 7.60 -14.67 -20.21
CA LEU A 339 8.28 -15.04 -21.46
C LEU A 339 9.78 -14.74 -21.40
N THR A 340 10.17 -13.62 -20.79
CA THR A 340 11.58 -13.27 -20.61
C THR A 340 12.28 -14.27 -19.68
N THR A 341 11.61 -14.69 -18.60
CA THR A 341 12.15 -15.71 -17.69
C THR A 341 12.31 -17.06 -18.39
N LEU A 342 11.30 -17.49 -19.16
CA LEU A 342 11.35 -18.72 -19.95
C LEU A 342 12.45 -18.67 -21.00
N TYR A 343 12.65 -17.51 -21.64
CA TYR A 343 13.74 -17.30 -22.57
C TYR A 343 15.11 -17.47 -21.88
N PHE A 344 15.30 -16.89 -20.69
CA PHE A 344 16.53 -17.07 -19.90
C PHE A 344 16.78 -18.53 -19.51
N ILE A 345 15.74 -19.30 -19.18
CA ILE A 345 15.87 -20.74 -18.92
C ILE A 345 16.30 -21.47 -20.21
N ASN A 346 15.66 -21.19 -21.34
CA ASN A 346 15.94 -21.85 -22.62
C ASN A 346 17.38 -21.63 -23.12
N ILE A 347 17.94 -20.45 -22.89
CA ILE A 347 19.35 -20.17 -23.22
C ILE A 347 20.34 -20.66 -22.13
N ASN A 348 19.87 -21.45 -21.16
CA ASN A 348 20.64 -21.97 -20.02
C ASN A 348 21.27 -20.88 -19.14
N LEU A 349 20.66 -19.69 -19.12
CA LEU A 349 21.08 -18.61 -18.24
C LEU A 349 20.48 -18.77 -16.83
N LEU A 350 19.23 -19.21 -16.73
CA LEU A 350 18.59 -19.54 -15.46
C LEU A 350 18.43 -21.06 -15.29
N PRO A 351 18.52 -21.57 -14.06
CA PRO A 351 18.27 -22.99 -13.79
C PRO A 351 16.81 -23.36 -14.04
N GLU A 352 16.55 -24.63 -14.34
CA GLU A 352 15.19 -25.15 -14.59
C GLU A 352 14.25 -24.97 -13.38
N THR A 353 14.78 -24.84 -12.16
CA THR A 353 13.98 -24.52 -10.97
C THR A 353 13.17 -23.22 -11.12
N CYS A 354 13.61 -22.30 -12.00
CA CYS A 354 12.90 -21.07 -12.30
C CYS A 354 11.59 -21.28 -13.10
N TYR A 355 11.27 -22.50 -13.56
CA TYR A 355 9.95 -22.82 -14.10
C TYR A 355 8.81 -22.61 -13.09
N ILE A 356 9.11 -22.44 -11.79
CA ILE A 356 8.14 -22.00 -10.77
C ILE A 356 7.42 -20.69 -11.16
N VAL A 357 8.02 -19.87 -12.02
CA VAL A 357 7.38 -18.66 -12.57
C VAL A 357 6.06 -18.96 -13.29
N LEU A 358 5.86 -20.18 -13.82
CA LEU A 358 4.61 -20.60 -14.45
C LEU A 358 3.47 -20.74 -13.43
N PHE A 359 3.78 -21.17 -12.20
CA PHE A 359 2.80 -21.22 -11.11
C PHE A 359 2.41 -19.82 -10.66
N ILE A 360 3.37 -18.89 -10.63
CA ILE A 360 3.10 -17.47 -10.40
C ILE A 360 2.22 -16.93 -11.54
N GLY A 361 2.55 -17.21 -12.80
CA GLY A 361 1.76 -16.81 -13.98
C GLY A 361 0.30 -17.27 -13.94
N TYR A 362 0.01 -18.44 -13.38
CA TYR A 362 -1.37 -18.91 -13.15
C TYR A 362 -2.13 -18.00 -12.17
N ASN A 363 -1.48 -17.53 -11.10
CA ASN A 363 -2.07 -16.56 -10.18
C ASN A 363 -2.28 -15.20 -10.87
N TYR A 364 -1.35 -14.76 -11.72
CA TYR A 364 -1.57 -13.56 -12.53
C TYR A 364 -2.79 -13.71 -13.47
N TYR A 365 -3.02 -14.88 -14.06
CA TYR A 365 -4.24 -15.13 -14.84
C TYR A 365 -5.53 -15.00 -14.01
N THR A 366 -5.55 -15.47 -12.75
CA THR A 366 -6.74 -15.30 -11.89
C THR A 366 -6.96 -13.84 -11.52
N VAL A 367 -5.89 -13.07 -11.30
CA VAL A 367 -5.91 -11.61 -11.12
C VAL A 367 -6.49 -10.93 -12.36
N ILE A 368 -5.95 -11.22 -13.53
CA ILE A 368 -6.38 -10.65 -14.82
C ILE A 368 -7.86 -10.95 -15.06
N LYS A 369 -8.28 -12.22 -14.92
CA LYS A 369 -9.68 -12.62 -15.05
C LYS A 369 -10.57 -11.89 -14.06
N SER A 370 -10.07 -11.64 -12.86
CA SER A 370 -10.78 -10.88 -11.83
C SER A 370 -10.90 -9.40 -12.21
N ILE A 371 -9.85 -8.78 -12.73
CA ILE A 371 -9.86 -7.40 -13.21
C ILE A 371 -10.82 -7.25 -14.42
N PHE A 372 -10.76 -8.15 -15.40
CA PHE A 372 -11.65 -8.12 -16.58
C PHE A 372 -13.12 -8.43 -16.24
N ARG A 373 -13.39 -9.18 -15.16
CA ARG A 373 -14.76 -9.44 -14.67
C ARG A 373 -15.37 -8.25 -13.93
N LEU A 374 -14.60 -7.22 -13.60
CA LEU A 374 -15.12 -5.99 -13.03
C LEU A 374 -15.86 -5.21 -14.12
N LYS A 375 -17.16 -5.49 -14.26
CA LYS A 375 -18.14 -4.46 -14.64
C LYS A 375 -18.16 -3.42 -13.52
N THR A 376 -17.17 -2.53 -13.51
CA THR A 376 -17.13 -1.18 -12.89
C THR A 376 -17.71 -0.92 -11.48
N SER A 377 -18.21 -1.89 -10.70
CA SER A 377 -18.93 -1.59 -9.44
C SER A 377 -18.47 -2.32 -8.19
N ASN A 378 -17.70 -3.42 -8.28
CA ASN A 378 -17.37 -4.21 -7.09
C ASN A 378 -15.93 -3.97 -6.58
N ARG A 379 -15.72 -2.78 -6.01
CA ARG A 379 -14.46 -2.28 -5.42
C ARG A 379 -13.85 -3.22 -4.35
N SER A 380 -14.67 -3.98 -3.62
CA SER A 380 -14.20 -4.91 -2.57
C SER A 380 -13.52 -6.18 -3.09
N PHE A 381 -13.65 -6.53 -4.36
CA PHE A 381 -13.02 -7.73 -4.94
C PHE A 381 -11.58 -7.45 -5.43
N LEU A 382 -11.30 -6.22 -5.88
CA LEU A 382 -9.92 -5.74 -6.16
C LEU A 382 -9.01 -5.82 -4.94
N ILE A 383 -9.58 -5.66 -3.74
CA ILE A 383 -8.88 -5.75 -2.46
C ILE A 383 -8.30 -7.16 -2.24
N ASN A 384 -9.03 -8.21 -2.61
CA ASN A 384 -8.58 -9.58 -2.47
C ASN A 384 -7.47 -9.92 -3.47
N ILE A 385 -7.56 -9.40 -4.71
CA ILE A 385 -6.49 -9.53 -5.70
C ILE A 385 -5.17 -9.00 -5.13
N CYS A 386 -5.18 -7.83 -4.49
CA CYS A 386 -3.98 -7.21 -3.93
C CYS A 386 -3.39 -7.98 -2.74
N THR A 387 -4.20 -8.71 -1.98
CA THR A 387 -3.74 -9.51 -0.84
C THR A 387 -3.34 -10.93 -1.20
N ASP A 388 -3.92 -11.49 -2.26
CA ASP A 388 -3.76 -12.90 -2.62
C ASP A 388 -2.68 -13.10 -3.72
N SER A 389 -2.12 -12.01 -4.26
CA SER A 389 -1.06 -12.02 -5.30
C SER A 389 0.37 -12.16 -4.76
N PHE A 390 0.55 -12.26 -3.43
CA PHE A 390 1.85 -12.37 -2.77
C PHE A 390 1.89 -13.55 -1.79
#